data_AF-A0A1M5DTR2-F1
#
_entry.id   AF-A0A1M5DTR2-F1
#
_cell.length_a   1.000
_cell.length_b   1.000
_cell.length_c   1.000
_cell.angle_alpha   90.00
_cell.angle_beta   90.00
_cell.angle_gamma   90.00
#
_symmetry.space_group_name_H-M   'P 1'
#
loop_
_entity.id
_entity.type
_entity.pdbx_description
1 polymer ?
#
loop_
_entity_poly.entity_id
_entity_poly.type
_entity_poly.pdbx_seq_one_letter_code
_entity_poly.pdbx_strand_id
1 'polypeptide(L)'
;MKQYGFIPKMLDKSRFNRRLDKIGNLLHELFEIVSSYYKDFCCEMQYKIDFFPVAVCNNMRIANCKILKDKKWRGYTASMRNIFMELKYNCSPQKTVSQ
;
A
#
# COMPACT_ATOMS: atom_id res chain seq x y z
N MET A 1 18.61 4.60 -0.91
CA MET A 1 19.18 4.13 -2.19
C MET A 1 20.24 5.10 -2.75
N LYS A 2 19.91 6.35 -3.11
CA LYS A 2 20.92 7.35 -3.56
C LYS A 2 21.93 7.73 -2.46
N GLN A 3 21.44 7.90 -1.23
CA GLN A 3 22.24 8.25 -0.06
C GLN A 3 23.33 7.23 0.28
N TYR A 4 23.15 5.97 -0.09
CA TYR A 4 24.09 4.88 0.22
C TYR A 4 24.99 4.51 -0.96
N GLY A 5 24.84 5.16 -2.12
CA GLY A 5 25.73 4.96 -3.28
C GLY A 5 25.65 3.59 -3.98
N PHE A 6 24.75 2.69 -3.56
CA PHE A 6 24.67 1.31 -4.10
C PHE A 6 24.41 1.24 -5.61
N ILE A 7 23.81 2.27 -6.19
CA ILE A 7 23.55 2.34 -7.63
C ILE A 7 24.23 3.62 -8.16
N PRO A 8 25.45 3.50 -8.73
CA PRO A 8 26.27 4.66 -9.10
C PRO A 8 25.64 5.58 -10.17
N LYS A 9 24.68 5.07 -10.96
CA LYS A 9 23.91 5.85 -11.94
C LYS A 9 22.41 5.86 -11.63
N MET A 10 22.04 6.04 -10.36
CA MET A 10 20.63 6.03 -9.97
C MET A 10 19.87 7.24 -10.50
N LEU A 11 18.71 6.98 -11.11
CA LEU A 11 17.80 8.00 -11.60
C LEU A 11 17.30 8.90 -10.47
N ASP A 12 16.88 10.11 -10.82
CA ASP A 12 16.10 10.94 -9.90
C ASP A 12 14.74 10.30 -9.57
N LYS A 13 14.20 10.58 -8.37
CA LYS A 13 12.93 10.02 -7.90
C LYS A 13 11.81 10.19 -8.93
N SER A 14 11.70 11.38 -9.52
CA SER A 14 10.69 11.65 -10.54
C SER A 14 10.90 10.81 -11.81
N ARG A 15 12.15 10.70 -12.28
CA ARG A 15 12.49 9.90 -13.47
C ARG A 15 12.28 8.41 -13.25
N PHE A 16 12.62 7.91 -12.07
CA PHE A 16 12.38 6.52 -11.69
C PHE A 16 10.89 6.20 -11.68
N ASN A 17 10.07 7.04 -11.01
CA ASN A 17 8.62 6.84 -10.95
C ASN A 17 7.98 6.81 -12.35
N ARG A 18 8.36 7.71 -13.26
CA ARG A 18 7.84 7.69 -14.64
C ARG A 18 8.24 6.44 -15.43
N ARG A 19 9.39 5.83 -15.13
CA ARG A 19 9.80 4.57 -15.75
C ARG A 19 9.06 3.38 -15.16
N LEU A 20 8.86 3.40 -13.84
CA LEU A 20 8.09 2.37 -13.14
C LEU A 20 6.65 2.34 -13.64
N ASP A 21 6.02 3.51 -13.78
CA ASP A 21 4.65 3.67 -14.28
C ASP A 21 4.48 3.07 -15.69
N LYS A 22 5.46 3.29 -16.58
CA LYS A 22 5.46 2.69 -17.93
C LYS A 22 5.53 1.16 -17.94
N ILE A 23 6.12 0.55 -16.91
CA ILE A 23 6.25 -0.91 -16.79
C ILE A 23 5.12 -1.48 -15.91
N GLY A 24 4.23 -0.63 -15.38
CA GLY A 24 3.17 -1.02 -14.44
C GLY A 24 2.32 -2.16 -14.96
N ASN A 25 1.87 -2.10 -16.21
CA ASN A 25 1.05 -3.16 -16.81
C ASN A 25 1.79 -4.50 -16.88
N LEU A 26 3.07 -4.51 -17.25
CA LEU A 26 3.88 -5.72 -17.29
C LEU A 26 4.09 -6.31 -15.88
N LEU A 27 4.28 -5.45 -14.89
CA LEU A 27 4.38 -5.89 -13.49
C LEU A 27 3.06 -6.50 -13.01
N HIS A 28 1.92 -5.95 -13.42
CA HIS A 28 0.61 -6.52 -13.12
C HIS A 28 0.41 -7.89 -13.78
N GLU A 29 0.75 -8.04 -15.07
CA GLU A 29 0.67 -9.33 -15.76
C GLU A 29 1.57 -10.39 -15.11
N LEU A 30 2.82 -10.03 -14.78
CA LEU A 30 3.73 -10.91 -14.07
C LEU A 30 3.14 -11.32 -12.71
N PHE A 31 2.57 -10.38 -11.98
CA PHE A 31 1.95 -10.64 -10.68
C PHE A 31 0.77 -11.59 -10.80
N GLU A 32 -0.09 -11.42 -11.81
CA GLU A 32 -1.22 -12.32 -12.05
C GLU A 32 -0.73 -13.76 -12.30
N ILE A 33 0.26 -13.94 -13.17
CA ILE A 33 0.85 -15.25 -13.47
C ILE A 33 1.43 -15.88 -12.19
N VAL A 34 2.26 -15.14 -11.44
CA VAL A 34 2.85 -15.67 -10.20
C VAL A 34 1.75 -16.01 -9.19
N SER A 35 0.72 -15.17 -9.07
CA SER A 35 -0.39 -15.40 -8.15
C SER A 35 -1.23 -16.62 -8.54
N SER A 36 -1.42 -16.90 -9.84
CA SER A 36 -2.16 -18.08 -10.28
C SER A 36 -1.39 -19.35 -9.96
N TYR A 37 -0.09 -19.38 -10.23
CA TYR A 37 0.77 -20.50 -9.82
C TYR A 37 0.76 -20.73 -8.31
N TYR A 38 0.77 -19.66 -7.52
CA TYR A 38 0.70 -19.77 -6.06
C TYR A 38 -0.66 -20.28 -5.56
N LYS A 39 -1.78 -19.87 -6.18
CA LYS A 39 -3.12 -20.38 -5.84
C LYS A 39 -3.21 -21.88 -6.09
N ASP A 40 -2.65 -22.36 -7.19
CA ASP A 40 -2.68 -23.78 -7.53
C ASP A 40 -1.80 -24.63 -6.60
N PHE A 41 -0.68 -24.08 -6.13
CA PHE A 41 0.26 -24.77 -5.23
C PHE A 41 -0.19 -24.76 -3.75
N CYS A 42 -0.94 -23.74 -3.32
CA CYS A 42 -1.33 -23.55 -1.92
C CYS A 42 -2.86 -23.57 -1.77
N CYS A 43 -3.47 -24.75 -1.82
CA CYS A 43 -4.91 -24.95 -1.66
C CYS A 43 -5.48 -24.53 -0.27
N GLU A 44 -4.65 -24.22 0.74
CA GLU A 44 -5.11 -23.90 2.11
C GLU A 44 -4.59 -22.56 2.69
N MET A 45 -3.97 -21.69 1.89
CA MET A 45 -3.40 -20.46 2.46
C MET A 45 -4.46 -19.35 2.57
N GLN A 46 -4.93 -19.08 3.79
CA GLN A 46 -5.58 -17.81 4.13
C GLN A 46 -4.57 -16.66 3.95
N TYR A 47 -4.57 -16.04 2.78
CA TYR A 47 -3.75 -14.86 2.51
C TYR A 47 -4.29 -13.66 3.29
N LYS A 48 -3.68 -13.39 4.45
CA LYS A 48 -3.90 -12.12 5.14
C LYS A 48 -3.04 -11.06 4.45
N ILE A 49 -3.62 -10.38 3.47
CA ILE A 49 -3.01 -9.20 2.90
C ILE A 49 -3.13 -8.10 3.96
N ASP A 50 -2.07 -7.93 4.77
CA ASP A 50 -1.97 -6.84 5.73
C ASP A 50 -1.76 -5.53 4.94
N PHE A 51 -2.86 -4.90 4.52
CA PHE A 51 -2.80 -3.55 4.00
C PHE A 51 -2.36 -2.63 5.14
N PHE A 52 -1.10 -2.19 5.08
CA PHE A 52 -0.59 -1.20 6.02
C PHE A 52 -1.40 0.09 5.87
N PRO A 53 -1.81 0.74 6.99
CA PRO A 53 -2.60 1.96 6.94
C PRO A 53 -1.85 3.04 6.14
N VAL A 54 -2.48 3.53 5.08
CA VAL A 54 -1.92 4.60 4.25
C VAL A 54 -2.31 5.95 4.87
N ALA A 55 -1.31 6.74 5.26
CA ALA A 55 -1.52 8.08 5.77
C ALA A 55 -2.02 9.01 4.64
N VAL A 56 -3.22 9.54 4.81
CA VAL A 56 -3.90 10.46 3.88
C VAL A 56 -3.52 11.92 4.15
N CYS A 57 -3.39 12.32 5.42
CA CYS A 57 -2.86 13.65 5.77
C CYS A 57 -2.20 13.71 7.14
N ASN A 58 -1.20 14.58 7.28
CA ASN A 58 -0.51 14.86 8.55
C ASN A 58 -1.28 15.84 9.45
N ASN A 59 -0.96 15.87 10.75
CA ASN A 59 -1.64 16.68 11.79
C ASN A 59 -1.92 18.13 11.37
N MET A 60 -0.91 18.80 10.82
CA MET A 60 -1.00 20.21 10.39
C MET A 60 -2.10 20.48 9.35
N ARG A 61 -2.55 19.47 8.60
CA ARG A 61 -3.56 19.62 7.54
C ARG A 61 -4.89 18.92 7.85
N ILE A 62 -5.05 18.33 9.05
CA ILE A 62 -6.27 17.59 9.41
C ILE A 62 -7.52 18.47 9.29
N ALA A 63 -7.45 19.74 9.71
CA ALA A 63 -8.58 20.67 9.65
C ALA A 63 -9.08 20.94 8.21
N ASN A 64 -8.20 20.84 7.22
CA ASN A 64 -8.50 21.16 5.83
C ASN A 64 -8.74 19.91 4.96
N CYS A 65 -8.69 18.71 5.55
CA CYS A 65 -8.86 17.50 4.77
C CYS A 65 -10.33 17.29 4.37
N LYS A 66 -10.55 17.07 3.08
CA LYS A 66 -11.89 16.83 2.50
C LYS A 66 -12.24 15.36 2.36
N ILE A 67 -11.24 14.48 2.40
CA ILE A 67 -11.37 13.05 2.07
C ILE A 67 -11.89 12.26 3.28
N LEU A 68 -11.28 12.47 4.45
CA LEU A 68 -11.65 11.78 5.70
C LEU A 68 -12.01 12.84 6.74
N LYS A 69 -13.23 12.80 7.27
CA LYS A 69 -13.69 13.82 8.26
C LYS A 69 -13.92 13.22 9.65
N ASP A 70 -14.24 11.93 9.72
CA ASP A 70 -14.55 11.27 10.99
C ASP A 70 -13.30 10.98 11.82
N LYS A 71 -13.43 11.07 13.15
CA LYS A 71 -12.38 10.70 14.10
C LYS A 71 -11.93 9.24 14.00
N LYS A 72 -12.78 8.35 13.45
CA LYS A 72 -12.48 6.92 13.23
C LYS A 72 -11.26 6.68 12.34
N TRP A 73 -10.90 7.68 11.54
CA TRP A 73 -9.77 7.62 10.63
C TRP A 73 -8.48 8.20 11.22
N ARG A 74 -8.43 8.59 12.50
CA ARG A 74 -7.19 9.13 13.09
C ARG A 74 -6.25 8.00 13.51
N GLY A 75 -5.07 7.96 12.90
CA GLY A 75 -3.93 7.16 13.31
C GLY A 75 -2.94 7.96 14.15
N TYR A 76 -2.17 7.27 14.99
CA TYR A 76 -1.11 7.87 15.79
C TYR A 76 0.20 7.08 15.61
N THR A 77 1.26 7.79 15.23
CA THR A 77 2.61 7.24 15.15
C THR A 77 3.40 7.68 16.37
N ALA A 78 3.66 6.75 17.29
CA ALA A 78 4.38 7.03 18.53
C ALA A 78 5.82 7.50 18.30
N SER A 79 6.54 6.91 17.34
CA SER A 79 7.94 7.25 17.03
C SER A 79 8.14 8.69 16.53
N MET A 80 7.11 9.27 15.90
CA MET A 80 7.12 10.64 15.39
C MET A 80 6.25 11.59 16.23
N ARG A 81 5.59 11.08 17.28
CA ARG A 81 4.57 11.80 18.08
C ARG A 81 3.58 12.58 17.22
N ASN A 82 3.15 11.96 16.12
CA ASN A 82 2.35 12.62 15.09
C ASN A 82 1.00 11.92 14.92
N ILE A 83 -0.05 12.73 14.82
CA ILE A 83 -1.42 12.28 14.53
C ILE A 83 -1.68 12.51 13.05
N PHE A 84 -2.19 11.51 12.35
CA PHE A 84 -2.49 11.60 10.93
C PHE A 84 -3.84 10.94 10.66
N MET A 85 -4.38 11.16 9.47
CA MET A 85 -5.56 10.42 9.03
C MET A 85 -5.14 9.24 8.17
N GLU A 86 -5.71 8.07 8.45
CA GLU A 86 -5.37 6.80 7.81
C GLU A 86 -6.62 6.11 7.26
N LEU A 87 -6.46 5.46 6.11
CA LEU A 87 -7.45 4.53 5.60
C LEU A 87 -7.12 3.12 6.12
N LYS A 88 -8.01 2.57 6.94
CA LYS A 88 -8.02 1.14 7.26
C LYS A 88 -8.96 0.45 6.30
N TYR A 89 -8.40 -0.37 5.42
CA TYR A 89 -9.18 -1.35 4.68
C TYR A 89 -9.37 -2.56 5.57
N ASN A 90 -10.54 -2.66 6.20
CA ASN A 90 -10.97 -3.93 6.76
C ASN A 90 -11.42 -4.80 5.59
N CYS A 91 -10.53 -5.67 5.11
CA CYS A 91 -10.96 -6.82 4.33
C CYS A 91 -11.61 -7.80 5.30
N SER A 92 -12.89 -7.58 5.60
CA SER A 92 -13.70 -8.64 6.20
C SER A 92 -13.67 -9.79 5.20
N PRO A 93 -13.28 -11.03 5.59
CA PRO A 93 -13.49 -12.17 4.71
C PRO A 93 -14.99 -12.21 4.41
N GLN A 94 -15.36 -11.94 3.16
CA GLN A 94 -16.70 -12.25 2.71
C GLN A 94 -16.80 -13.77 2.86
N LYS A 95 -17.60 -14.21 3.83
CA LYS A 95 -17.96 -15.62 3.93
C LYS A 95 -18.64 -15.96 2.61
N THR A 96 -17.93 -16.68 1.74
CA THR A 96 -18.54 -17.31 0.59
C THR A 96 -19.64 -18.20 1.14
N VAL A 97 -20.89 -17.85 0.86
CA VAL A 97 -22.05 -18.67 1.16
C VAL A 97 -21.97 -19.87 0.23
N SER A 98 -21.42 -20.97 0.72
CA SER A 98 -21.57 -22.29 0.12
C SER A 98 -22.98 -22.78 0.44
N GLN A 99 -23.74 -23.00 -0.64
CA GLN A 99 -25.07 -23.61 -0.69
C GLN A 99 -25.07 -25.02 -0.11
#